data_AF-A0A0G0DNC0-F1
#
_entry.id   AF-A0A0G0DNC0-F1
#
_cell.length_a   1.000
_cell.length_b   1.000
_cell.length_c   1.000
_cell.angle_alpha   90.00
_cell.angle_beta   90.00
_cell.angle_gamma   90.00
#
_symmetry.space_group_name_H-M   'P 1'
#
loop_
_entity.id
_entity.type
_entity.pdbx_description
1 polymer ?
#
loop_
_entity_poly.entity_id
_entity_poly.type
_entity_poly.pdbx_seq_one_letter_code
_entity_poly.pdbx_strand_id
1 'polypeptide(L)' 'MIKISKRTIEKLSHLNCIFCKKWWTVGDASPKKKKWFCPWCGKSNEYKK' A
#
# COMPACT_ATOMS: atom_id res chain seq x y z
N MET A 1 7.55 -35.54 14.39
CA MET A 1 7.84 -34.11 14.68
C MET A 1 7.01 -33.24 13.73
N ILE A 2 6.02 -32.51 14.26
CA ILE A 2 5.18 -31.62 13.45
C ILE A 2 5.89 -30.27 13.32
N LYS A 3 6.28 -29.87 12.11
CA LYS A 3 6.84 -28.53 11.85
C LYS A 3 5.73 -27.50 11.96
N ILE A 4 5.78 -26.67 12.99
CA ILE A 4 4.88 -25.51 13.15
C ILE A 4 5.49 -24.35 12.35
N SER A 5 4.90 -24.04 11.20
CA SER A 5 5.29 -22.87 10.40
C SER A 5 4.71 -21.60 11.00
N LYS A 6 5.55 -20.58 11.23
CA LYS A 6 5.11 -19.24 11.63
C LYS A 6 4.37 -18.59 10.45
N ARG A 7 3.18 -18.04 10.72
CA ARG A 7 2.39 -17.27 9.75
C ARG A 7 2.23 -15.84 10.26
N THR A 8 2.27 -14.88 9.35
CA THR A 8 2.04 -13.46 9.63
C THR A 8 0.87 -12.98 8.79
N ILE A 9 0.04 -12.10 9.34
CA ILE A 9 -1.06 -11.46 8.60
C ILE A 9 -0.61 -10.05 8.22
N GLU A 10 -0.57 -9.77 6.92
CA GLU A 10 -0.22 -8.46 6.37
C GLU A 10 -1.48 -7.71 5.95
N LYS A 11 -1.53 -6.39 6.18
CA LYS A 11 -2.64 -5.54 5.71
C LYS A 11 -2.25 -4.84 4.42
N LEU A 12 -3.01 -5.09 3.35
CA LEU A 12 -2.78 -4.44 2.05
C LEU A 12 -3.70 -3.22 1.89
N SER A 13 -3.08 -2.06 1.67
CA SER A 13 -3.78 -0.83 1.28
C SER A 13 -3.69 -0.64 -0.22
N HIS A 14 -4.85 -0.49 -0.87
CA HIS A 14 -4.95 -0.27 -2.32
C HIS A 14 -4.98 1.23 -2.60
N LEU A 15 -4.11 1.69 -3.50
CA LEU A 15 -4.02 3.09 -3.91
C LEU A 15 -4.18 3.20 -5.42
N ASN A 16 -4.86 4.27 -5.86
CA ASN A 16 -4.97 4.63 -7.27
C ASN A 16 -4.45 6.06 -7.48
N CYS A 17 -3.62 6.26 -8.50
CA CYS A 17 -3.06 7.57 -8.83
C CYS A 17 -4.07 8.38 -9.64
N ILE A 18 -4.46 9.56 -9.15
CA ILE A 18 -5.38 10.45 -9.87
C ILE A 18 -4.83 10.94 -11.22
N PHE A 19 -3.50 10.98 -11.38
CA PHE A 19 -2.82 11.53 -12.56
C PHE A 19 -2.64 10.52 -13.69
N CYS A 20 -2.07 9.35 -13.41
CA CYS A 20 -1.81 8.32 -14.42
C CYS A 20 -2.83 7.17 -14.41
N LYS A 21 -3.82 7.21 -13.50
CA LYS A 21 -4.90 6.23 -13.31
C LYS A 21 -4.44 4.80 -12.97
N LYS A 22 -3.14 4.61 -12.74
CA LYS A 22 -2.56 3.32 -12.34
C LYS A 22 -2.74 3.08 -10.86
N TRP A 23 -2.85 1.82 -10.47
CA TRP A 23 -3.03 1.39 -9.10
C TRP A 23 -1.81 0.62 -8.59
N TRP A 24 -1.65 0.59 -7.26
CA TRP A 24 -0.64 -0.21 -6.58
C TRP A 24 -1.10 -0.54 -5.16
N THR A 25 -0.39 -1.44 -4.49
CA THR A 25 -0.64 -1.85 -3.12
C THR A 25 0.54 -1.52 -2.22
N VAL A 26 0.25 -1.25 -0.95
CA VAL A 26 1.26 -1.10 0.10
C VAL A 26 0.89 -2.01 1.27
N GLY A 27 1.82 -2.88 1.66
CA GLY A 27 1.75 -3.69 2.86
C GLY A 27 1.98 -2.85 4.11
N ASP A 28 1.21 -3.11 5.15
CA ASP A 28 1.32 -2.51 6.48
C ASP A 28 1.42 -0.98 6.47
N ALA A 29 0.64 -0.37 5.57
CA ALA A 29 0.59 1.08 5.43
C ALA A 29 0.15 1.74 6.74
N SER A 30 0.98 2.64 7.28
CA SER A 30 0.65 3.38 8.48
C SER A 30 -0.61 4.23 8.27
N PRO A 31 -1.64 4.13 9.13
CA PRO A 31 -2.87 4.91 9.00
C PRO A 31 -2.64 6.43 9.13
N LYS A 32 -1.49 6.85 9.67
CA LYS A 32 -1.10 8.26 9.79
C LYS A 32 -0.55 8.83 8.47
N LYS A 33 -0.12 7.98 7.52
CA LYS A 33 0.52 8.41 6.27
C LYS A 33 -0.53 8.69 5.19
N LYS A 34 -0.82 9.98 5.00
CA LYS A 34 -1.81 10.47 4.02
C LYS A 34 -1.21 10.76 2.64
N LYS A 35 0.11 10.90 2.52
CA LYS A 35 0.79 11.21 1.25
C LYS A 35 1.62 10.01 0.77
N TRP A 36 1.36 9.61 -0.47
CA TRP A 36 2.05 8.51 -1.14
C TRP A 36 2.50 8.93 -2.52
N PHE A 37 3.73 8.62 -2.90
CA PHE A 37 4.17 8.87 -4.26
C PHE A 37 3.76 7.71 -5.16
N CYS A 38 3.24 8.05 -6.34
CA CYS A 38 2.93 7.05 -7.35
C CYS A 38 4.26 6.48 -7.91
N PRO A 39 4.49 5.16 -7.86
CA PRO A 39 5.73 4.56 -8.36
C PRO A 39 5.89 4.64 -9.88
N TRP A 40 4.82 5.02 -10.60
CA TRP A 40 4.79 5.04 -12.06
C TRP A 40 5.10 6.43 -12.62
N CYS A 41 4.56 7.49 -12.01
CA CYS A 41 4.70 8.87 -12.51
C CYS A 41 5.37 9.83 -11.53
N GLY A 42 5.73 9.38 -10.33
CA GLY A 42 6.42 10.19 -9.32
C GLY A 42 5.55 11.26 -8.64
N LYS A 43 4.29 11.44 -9.05
CA LYS A 43 3.40 12.45 -8.45
C LYS A 43 2.86 12.01 -7.10
N SER A 44 2.69 12.96 -6.17
CA SER A 44 2.10 12.72 -4.86
C SER A 44 0.59 12.50 -4.97
N ASN A 45 0.13 11.38 -4.45
CA ASN A 45 -1.26 11.03 -4.26
C ASN A 45 -1.64 11.27 -2.80
N GLU A 46 -2.72 12.01 -2.56
CA GLU A 46 -3.27 12.22 -1.23
C GLU A 46 -4.34 11.16 -0.99
N TYR A 47 -4.05 10.21 -0.10
CA TYR A 47 -4.99 9.17 0.29
C TYR A 47 -6.03 9.79 1.23
N LYS A 48 -7.19 10.17 0.67
CA LYS A 48 -8.39 10.47 1.45
C LYS A 48 -9.09 9.15 1.71
N LYS A 49 -9.04 8.70 2.96
CA LYS A 49 -9.80 7.55 3.46
C LYS A 49 -11.28 7.85 3.38
#